data_AF-A0ABD1S8V7-F1
#
_entry.id   AF-A0ABD1S8V7-F1
#
_cell.length_a   1.000
_cell.length_b   1.000
_cell.length_c   1.000
_cell.angle_alpha   90.00
_cell.angle_beta   90.00
_cell.angle_gamma   90.00
#
_symmetry.space_group_name_H-M   'P 1'
#
loop_
_entity.id
_entity.type
_entity.pdbx_description
1 polymer ?
#
loop_
_entity_poly.entity_id
_entity_poly.type
_entity_poly.pdbx_seq_one_letter_code
_entity_poly.pdbx_strand_id
1 'polypeptide(L)'
;MDEKYFDRNVIKCKDGSRLFTRDRLNDDFCDCPDGTDEPGTSACPAGKFYCRNTGSTPRFLFSSRVNDKVCDCCDGSDEYDGTVICPNTCVMGGNVAYQTINYGSLATHVGSGDATKPKPEINMEDSMQKLIGLKALIFLQLAIVVVVVAFRLIRCRKTRRRHSH
;
A
#
# COMPACT_ATOMS: atom_id res chain seq x y z
N MET A 1 -1.58 15.40 7.86
CA MET A 1 -0.59 16.06 7.00
C MET A 1 -1.26 17.18 6.25
N ASP A 2 -0.60 18.33 6.11
CA ASP A 2 -1.16 19.49 5.41
C ASP A 2 -0.91 19.35 3.90
N GLU A 3 -1.75 18.62 3.18
CA GLU A 3 -1.60 18.43 1.72
C GLU A 3 -1.46 19.76 0.96
N LYS A 4 -2.19 20.79 1.42
CA LYS A 4 -2.13 22.15 0.86
C LYS A 4 -0.75 22.82 1.01
N TYR A 5 0.06 22.41 1.99
CA TYR A 5 1.39 22.95 2.21
C TYR A 5 2.37 22.56 1.09
N PHE A 6 2.26 21.32 0.63
CA PHE A 6 3.16 20.71 -0.37
C PHE A 6 2.66 20.85 -1.82
N ASP A 7 1.59 21.62 -2.04
CA ASP A 7 0.96 21.83 -3.35
C ASP A 7 1.72 22.85 -4.24
N ARG A 8 2.67 23.58 -3.67
CA ARG A 8 3.44 24.61 -4.38
C ARG A 8 4.61 23.99 -5.15
N ASN A 9 4.99 24.60 -6.29
CA ASN A 9 6.20 24.24 -7.03
C ASN A 9 7.48 24.51 -6.23
N VAL A 10 7.46 25.53 -5.39
CA VAL A 10 8.54 25.89 -4.47
C VAL A 10 7.97 25.91 -3.06
N ILE A 11 8.55 25.08 -2.21
CA ILE A 11 8.11 24.84 -0.83
C ILE A 11 9.19 25.40 0.09
N LYS A 12 8.77 26.05 1.18
CA LYS A 12 9.68 26.56 2.21
C LYS A 12 9.87 25.48 3.26
N CYS A 13 11.06 25.34 3.85
CA CYS A 13 11.19 24.54 5.08
C CYS A 13 10.37 25.20 6.20
N LYS A 14 9.81 24.44 7.15
CA LYS A 14 8.95 25.00 8.20
C LYS A 14 9.74 25.86 9.18
N ASP A 15 11.01 25.54 9.42
CA ASP A 15 11.98 26.34 10.16
C ASP A 15 12.37 27.66 9.44
N GLY A 16 12.03 27.76 8.16
CA GLY A 16 12.32 28.89 7.29
C GLY A 16 13.78 29.04 6.85
N SER A 17 14.61 28.03 7.06
CA SER A 17 16.03 28.02 6.70
C SER A 17 16.28 28.16 5.20
N ARG A 18 15.49 27.49 4.36
CA ARG A 18 15.66 27.47 2.91
C ARG A 18 14.34 27.17 2.17
N LEU A 19 14.42 27.22 0.85
CA LEU A 19 13.36 26.86 -0.10
C LEU A 19 13.85 25.68 -0.94
N PHE A 20 12.96 24.77 -1.28
CA PHE A 20 13.24 23.63 -2.16
C PHE A 20 12.12 23.49 -3.20
N THR A 21 12.44 22.86 -4.33
CA THR A 21 11.48 22.59 -5.40
C THR A 21 10.75 21.27 -5.14
N ARG A 22 9.58 21.10 -5.74
CA ARG A 22 8.72 19.93 -5.48
C ARG A 22 9.35 18.58 -5.83
N ASP A 23 10.34 18.54 -6.72
CA ASP A 23 11.15 17.35 -7.04
C ASP A 23 12.07 16.90 -5.91
N ARG A 24 12.35 17.77 -4.94
CA ARG A 24 13.13 17.50 -3.72
C ARG A 24 12.27 17.06 -2.54
N LEU A 25 11.02 16.71 -2.78
CA LEU A 25 10.10 16.26 -1.73
C LEU A 25 10.08 14.73 -1.73
N ASN A 26 10.53 14.11 -0.64
CA ASN A 26 10.70 12.66 -0.52
C ASN A 26 11.64 12.11 -1.61
N ASP A 27 12.77 12.77 -1.85
CA ASP A 27 13.79 12.35 -2.82
C ASP A 27 14.92 11.51 -2.18
N ASP A 28 14.72 11.06 -0.93
CA ASP A 28 15.68 10.35 -0.08
C ASP A 28 16.96 11.18 0.20
N PHE A 29 16.88 12.51 0.07
CA PHE A 29 17.99 13.41 0.38
C PHE A 29 17.58 14.51 1.36
N CYS A 30 18.29 14.61 2.49
CA CYS A 30 17.94 15.59 3.51
C CYS A 30 18.41 16.99 3.15
N ASP A 31 17.42 17.79 2.79
CA ASP A 31 17.54 19.12 2.27
C ASP A 31 17.21 20.15 3.36
N CYS A 32 16.10 20.02 4.08
CA CYS A 32 15.77 20.92 5.20
C CYS A 32 16.38 20.43 6.53
N PRO A 33 16.98 21.34 7.35
CA PRO A 33 17.45 20.98 8.69
C PRO A 33 16.36 20.44 9.62
N ASP A 34 15.10 20.85 9.40
CA ASP A 34 13.93 20.38 10.15
C ASP A 34 13.27 19.12 9.56
N GLY A 35 13.76 18.62 8.43
CA GLY A 35 13.22 17.47 7.71
C GLY A 35 11.85 17.66 7.07
N THR A 36 11.45 18.90 6.80
CA THR A 36 10.16 19.21 6.13
C THR A 36 10.02 18.57 4.75
N ASP A 37 11.13 18.44 4.04
CA ASP A 37 11.29 17.87 2.70
C ASP A 37 11.18 16.35 2.65
N GLU A 38 11.43 15.65 3.76
CA GLU A 38 11.42 14.18 3.82
C GLU A 38 10.37 13.63 4.80
N PRO A 39 9.07 13.98 4.67
CA PRO A 39 8.01 13.48 5.55
C PRO A 39 7.69 11.99 5.36
N GLY A 40 8.09 11.41 4.22
CA GLY A 40 7.78 10.05 3.80
C GLY A 40 8.98 9.11 3.77
N THR A 41 10.18 9.58 4.11
CA THR A 41 11.43 8.79 4.01
C THR A 41 12.23 8.86 5.32
N SER A 42 13.35 8.14 5.36
CA SER A 42 14.30 8.13 6.48
C SER A 42 15.47 9.10 6.35
N ALA A 43 15.51 9.93 5.30
CA ALA A 43 16.71 10.70 4.96
C ALA A 43 17.07 11.78 5.98
N CYS A 44 16.08 12.40 6.65
CA CYS A 44 16.32 13.48 7.60
C CYS A 44 16.34 13.03 9.07
N PRO A 45 17.42 13.28 9.84
CA PRO A 45 17.50 12.90 11.26
C PRO A 45 16.45 13.56 12.16
N ALA A 46 16.07 14.80 11.86
CA ALA A 46 15.03 15.53 12.59
C ALA A 46 13.61 15.28 12.05
N GLY A 47 13.50 14.53 10.95
CA GLY A 47 12.26 14.24 10.27
C GLY A 47 11.32 13.38 11.11
N LYS A 48 10.03 13.50 10.80
CA LYS A 48 8.97 12.70 11.43
C LYS A 48 8.04 12.14 10.37
N PHE A 49 7.86 10.83 10.42
CA PHE A 49 6.90 10.12 9.59
C PHE A 49 5.53 10.07 10.28
N TYR A 50 4.45 10.16 9.51
CA TYR A 50 3.08 10.13 10.04
C TYR A 50 2.39 8.83 9.66
N CYS A 51 2.17 7.96 10.65
CA CYS A 51 1.30 6.81 10.49
C CYS A 51 -0.16 7.30 10.48
N ARG A 52 -0.83 7.14 9.33
CA ARG A 52 -2.24 7.51 9.23
C ARG A 52 -3.12 6.59 10.09
N ASN A 53 -2.76 5.30 10.18
CA ASN A 53 -3.44 4.28 10.96
C ASN A 53 -4.96 4.34 10.77
N THR A 54 -5.41 4.31 9.50
CA THR A 54 -6.82 4.57 9.16
C THR A 54 -7.77 3.70 9.99
N GLY A 55 -8.65 4.36 10.74
CA GLY A 55 -9.61 3.69 11.64
C GLY A 55 -9.11 3.43 13.07
N SER A 56 -7.82 3.62 13.33
CA SER A 56 -7.19 3.58 14.64
C SER A 56 -6.56 4.93 15.02
N THR A 57 -5.72 4.95 16.06
CA THR A 57 -5.07 6.17 16.55
C THR A 57 -3.86 6.53 15.65
N PRO A 58 -3.83 7.70 15.00
CA PRO A 58 -2.67 8.15 14.25
C PRO A 58 -1.50 8.45 15.18
N ARG A 59 -0.26 8.26 14.69
CA ARG A 59 0.96 8.53 15.47
C ARG A 59 2.08 9.05 14.58
N PHE A 60 3.06 9.69 15.21
CA PHE A 60 4.30 10.09 14.56
C PHE A 60 5.43 9.13 14.95
N LEU A 61 6.30 8.84 13.99
CA LEU A 61 7.56 8.12 14.18
C LEU A 61 8.73 9.06 13.88
N PHE A 62 9.90 8.72 14.39
CA PHE A 62 11.14 9.29 13.87
C PHE A 62 11.40 8.76 12.47
N SER A 63 11.90 9.60 11.56
CA SER A 63 12.24 9.20 10.20
C SER A 63 13.20 8.00 10.16
N SER A 64 14.06 7.82 11.17
CA SER A 64 14.97 6.67 11.25
C SER A 64 14.27 5.30 11.31
N ARG A 65 12.95 5.26 11.51
CA ARG A 65 12.13 4.03 11.55
C ARG A 65 11.39 3.75 10.25
N VAL A 66 11.60 4.58 9.23
CA VAL A 66 11.02 4.36 7.91
C VAL A 66 11.95 3.43 7.14
N ASN A 67 11.43 2.30 6.68
CA ASN A 67 12.18 1.23 6.01
C ASN A 67 13.38 0.71 6.85
N ASP A 68 13.23 0.61 8.17
CA ASP A 68 14.24 0.04 9.08
C ASP A 68 14.07 -1.48 9.31
N LYS A 69 13.07 -2.08 8.63
CA LYS A 69 12.68 -3.50 8.69
C LYS A 69 11.91 -3.87 9.96
N VAL A 70 11.39 -2.89 10.68
CA VAL A 70 10.57 -3.09 11.87
C VAL A 70 9.20 -2.43 11.65
N CYS A 71 8.13 -3.21 11.83
CA CYS A 71 6.77 -2.67 11.70
C CYS A 71 6.39 -1.82 12.94
N ASP A 72 6.53 -0.50 12.85
CA ASP A 72 6.16 0.48 13.87
C ASP A 72 4.74 1.03 13.71
N CYS A 73 4.27 1.27 12.46
CA CYS A 73 2.89 1.67 12.23
C CYS A 73 1.96 0.43 12.23
N CYS A 74 0.75 0.56 12.81
CA CYS A 74 -0.19 -0.57 12.77
C CYS A 74 -0.70 -0.86 11.36
N ASP A 75 -0.72 0.15 10.48
CA ASP A 75 -1.10 -0.01 9.09
C ASP A 75 0.06 -0.49 8.20
N GLY A 76 1.27 -0.62 8.77
CA GLY A 76 2.49 -1.03 8.06
C GLY A 76 3.01 -0.01 7.05
N SER A 77 2.54 1.23 7.10
CA SER A 77 2.88 2.26 6.10
C SER A 77 4.33 2.77 6.18
N ASP A 78 5.03 2.48 7.26
CA ASP A 78 6.43 2.80 7.51
C ASP A 78 7.42 1.90 6.74
N GLU A 79 7.00 0.70 6.33
CA GLU A 79 7.83 -0.29 5.62
C GLU A 79 7.28 -0.53 4.20
N TYR A 80 7.49 0.43 3.31
CA TYR A 80 6.89 0.46 1.97
C TYR A 80 7.83 -0.03 0.86
N ASP A 81 9.12 -0.25 1.14
CA ASP A 81 10.12 -0.67 0.16
C ASP A 81 9.97 -2.13 -0.33
N GLY A 82 9.15 -2.93 0.38
CA GLY A 82 8.89 -4.34 0.09
C GLY A 82 9.95 -5.31 0.62
N THR A 83 10.95 -4.84 1.38
CA THR A 83 11.97 -5.68 2.03
C THR A 83 11.36 -6.52 3.15
N VAL A 84 10.39 -5.97 3.88
CA VAL A 84 9.58 -6.65 4.89
C VAL A 84 8.09 -6.47 4.57
N ILE A 85 7.27 -7.44 4.96
CA ILE A 85 5.81 -7.36 4.77
C ILE A 85 5.18 -7.08 6.13
N CYS A 86 4.68 -5.85 6.33
CA CYS A 86 3.95 -5.46 7.53
C CYS A 86 2.43 -5.59 7.33
N PRO A 87 1.75 -6.54 8.00
CA PRO A 87 0.30 -6.67 7.91
C PRO A 87 -0.41 -5.56 8.70
N ASN A 88 -1.60 -5.17 8.25
CA ASN A 88 -2.43 -4.22 8.98
C ASN A 88 -2.96 -4.87 10.28
N THR A 89 -2.56 -4.31 11.41
CA THR A 89 -2.93 -4.71 12.78
C THR A 89 -3.71 -3.61 13.51
N CYS A 90 -4.19 -2.60 12.78
CA CYS A 90 -4.91 -1.48 13.37
C CYS A 90 -6.22 -1.91 14.02
N VAL A 91 -6.41 -1.49 15.28
CA VAL A 91 -7.64 -1.71 16.03
C VAL A 91 -8.59 -0.53 15.85
N MET A 92 -9.79 -0.82 15.35
CA MET A 92 -10.82 0.20 15.09
C MET A 92 -11.32 0.80 16.41
N GLY A 93 -11.37 2.14 16.50
CA GLY A 93 -11.82 2.85 17.70
C GLY A 93 -10.70 3.34 18.62
N GLY A 94 -9.44 3.11 18.24
CA GLY A 94 -8.28 3.53 19.02
C GLY A 94 -8.20 2.83 20.37
N ASN A 95 -7.13 3.10 21.11
CA ASN A 95 -7.00 2.63 22.48
C ASN A 95 -7.98 3.39 23.40
N VAL A 96 -9.17 2.83 23.66
CA VAL A 96 -9.82 2.97 24.98
C VAL A 96 -9.02 2.15 26.00
N ALA A 97 -7.74 2.50 26.12
CA ALA A 97 -6.76 1.89 27.00
C ALA A 97 -5.62 2.89 27.19
N TYR A 98 -5.94 4.02 27.82
CA TYR A 98 -5.02 4.65 28.76
C TYR A 98 -5.52 4.34 30.18
N GLN A 99 -5.72 3.05 30.48
CA GLN A 99 -5.53 2.58 31.85
C GLN A 99 -4.15 1.94 31.85
N THR A 100 -3.24 2.67 32.48
CA THR A 100 -1.91 2.25 32.90
C THR A 100 -1.97 0.81 33.41
N ILE A 101 -1.59 -0.16 32.57
CA ILE A 101 -1.33 -1.51 33.08
C ILE A 101 0.01 -1.39 33.80
N ASN A 102 -0.10 -1.14 35.10
CA ASN A 102 0.98 -1.11 36.06
C ASN A 102 1.67 -2.48 36.00
N TYR A 103 2.94 -2.50 35.58
CA TYR A 103 3.77 -3.70 35.57
C TYR A 103 4.13 -4.05 37.02
N GLY A 104 3.17 -4.60 37.76
CA GLY A 104 3.31 -4.76 39.21
C GLY A 104 2.17 -5.55 39.84
N SER A 105 2.10 -6.84 39.52
CA SER A 105 1.53 -7.94 40.34
C SER A 105 0.79 -8.95 39.47
N LEU A 106 1.54 -9.89 38.89
CA LEU A 106 0.98 -11.20 38.57
C LEU A 106 0.96 -12.01 39.87
N ALA A 107 -0.16 -11.96 40.58
CA ALA A 107 -0.51 -12.99 41.54
C ALA A 107 -2.03 -13.11 41.67
N THR A 108 -2.51 -14.33 41.44
CA THR A 108 -3.73 -14.94 42.01
C THR A 108 -4.98 -14.94 41.13
N HIS A 109 -5.23 -16.13 40.58
CA HIS A 109 -6.51 -16.85 40.37
C HIS A 109 -7.81 -16.05 40.15
N VAL A 110 -8.54 -16.38 39.06
CA VAL A 110 -9.84 -17.11 39.08
C VAL A 110 -10.47 -17.11 37.67
N GLY A 111 -10.75 -18.31 37.16
CA GLY A 111 -12.03 -18.76 36.60
C GLY A 111 -12.72 -18.06 35.41
N SER A 112 -12.74 -18.79 34.29
CA SER A 112 -13.90 -19.11 33.41
C SER A 112 -14.57 -18.02 32.55
N GLY A 113 -14.66 -18.28 31.23
CA GLY A 113 -15.64 -17.62 30.35
C GLY A 113 -15.27 -17.56 28.86
N ASP A 114 -15.44 -18.68 28.17
CA ASP A 114 -15.79 -18.88 26.74
C ASP A 114 -15.48 -17.76 25.70
N ALA A 115 -14.49 -18.02 24.85
CA ALA A 115 -14.14 -17.19 23.70
C ALA A 115 -14.77 -17.76 22.41
N THR A 116 -16.02 -17.38 22.12
CA THR A 116 -16.57 -17.60 20.77
C THR A 116 -16.11 -16.47 19.85
N LYS A 117 -15.09 -16.74 19.02
CA LYS A 117 -14.61 -15.84 17.97
C LYS A 117 -15.54 -15.90 16.74
N PRO A 118 -16.16 -14.81 16.26
CA PRO A 118 -16.57 -14.73 14.86
C PRO A 118 -15.35 -14.37 14.00
N LYS A 119 -15.02 -15.26 13.05
CA LYS A 119 -14.03 -15.03 12.00
C LYS A 119 -14.47 -13.83 11.15
N PRO A 120 -13.60 -12.86 10.82
CA PRO A 120 -13.93 -11.89 9.79
C PRO A 120 -13.83 -12.55 8.41
N GLU A 121 -14.98 -12.59 7.75
CA GLU A 121 -15.18 -13.01 6.38
C GLU A 121 -14.36 -12.10 5.45
N ILE A 122 -13.43 -12.71 4.71
CA ILE A 122 -12.52 -12.02 3.80
C ILE A 122 -13.36 -11.60 2.60
N ASN A 123 -13.77 -10.34 2.53
CA ASN A 123 -14.48 -9.81 1.38
C ASN A 123 -13.49 -9.68 0.20
N MET A 124 -13.45 -10.71 -0.65
CA MET A 124 -12.60 -10.79 -1.84
C MET A 124 -13.22 -10.02 -3.01
N GLU A 125 -13.26 -8.69 -2.94
CA GLU A 125 -13.80 -7.85 -4.01
C GLU A 125 -12.80 -6.82 -4.56
N ASP A 126 -11.52 -7.19 -4.69
CA ASP A 126 -10.56 -6.38 -5.48
C ASP A 126 -9.62 -7.21 -6.38
N SER A 127 -9.74 -8.55 -6.35
CA SER A 127 -8.96 -9.44 -7.23
C SER A 127 -9.68 -9.79 -8.55
N MET A 128 -10.99 -9.51 -8.64
CA MET A 128 -11.78 -9.85 -9.82
C MET A 128 -11.55 -8.89 -10.99
N GLN A 129 -11.16 -7.63 -10.74
CA GLN A 129 -10.99 -6.64 -11.80
C GLN A 129 -9.80 -6.94 -12.71
N LYS A 130 -8.70 -7.46 -12.15
CA LYS A 130 -7.53 -7.94 -12.93
C LYS A 130 -7.83 -9.26 -13.66
N LEU A 131 -8.61 -10.15 -13.05
CA LEU A 131 -8.97 -11.45 -13.66
C LEU A 131 -9.97 -11.32 -14.81
N ILE A 132 -10.91 -10.36 -14.75
CA ILE A 132 -11.86 -10.06 -15.83
C ILE A 132 -11.12 -9.54 -17.07
N GLY A 133 -10.15 -8.62 -16.88
CA GLY A 133 -9.31 -8.12 -17.97
C GLY A 133 -8.47 -9.22 -18.63
N LEU A 134 -7.87 -10.11 -17.83
CA LEU A 134 -7.08 -11.22 -18.35
C LEU A 134 -7.92 -12.25 -19.12
N LYS A 135 -9.14 -12.56 -18.64
CA LYS A 135 -10.06 -13.46 -19.35
C LYS A 135 -10.49 -12.90 -20.70
N ALA A 136 -10.76 -11.59 -20.79
CA ALA A 136 -11.15 -10.94 -22.04
C ALA A 136 -10.06 -11.05 -23.13
N LEU A 137 -8.79 -10.92 -22.76
CA LEU A 137 -7.66 -11.08 -23.69
C LEU A 137 -7.55 -12.51 -24.24
N ILE A 138 -7.79 -13.52 -23.40
CA ILE A 138 -7.77 -14.94 -23.81
C ILE A 138 -8.90 -15.24 -24.81
N PHE A 139 -10.12 -14.75 -24.54
CA PHE A 139 -11.25 -14.92 -25.47
C PHE A 139 -11.01 -14.23 -26.82
N LEU A 140 -10.43 -13.02 -26.80
CA LEU A 140 -10.08 -12.29 -28.01
C LEU A 140 -9.02 -13.05 -28.84
N GLN A 141 -7.99 -13.59 -28.19
CA GLN A 141 -6.96 -14.39 -28.86
C GLN A 141 -7.55 -15.66 -29.49
N LEU A 142 -8.42 -16.39 -28.78
CA LEU A 142 -9.09 -17.58 -29.32
C LEU A 142 -9.97 -17.24 -30.53
N ALA A 143 -10.73 -16.14 -30.48
CA ALA A 143 -11.55 -15.70 -31.60
C ALA A 143 -10.70 -15.38 -32.85
N ILE A 144 -9.56 -14.71 -32.68
CA ILE A 144 -8.63 -14.41 -33.78
C ILE A 144 -8.09 -15.70 -34.41
N VAL A 145 -7.69 -16.69 -33.59
CA VAL A 145 -7.20 -17.98 -34.09
C VAL A 145 -8.27 -18.69 -34.90
N VAL A 146 -9.53 -18.73 -34.42
CA VAL A 146 -10.65 -19.35 -35.14
C VAL A 146 -10.90 -18.66 -36.49
N VAL A 147 -10.88 -17.33 -36.53
CA VAL A 147 -11.05 -16.57 -37.79
C VAL A 147 -9.93 -16.87 -38.78
N VAL A 148 -8.68 -16.92 -38.32
CA VAL A 148 -7.53 -17.25 -39.18
C VAL A 148 -7.64 -18.67 -39.72
N VAL A 149 -7.98 -19.66 -38.88
CA VAL A 149 -8.16 -21.05 -39.29
C VAL A 149 -9.32 -21.18 -40.29
N ALA A 150 -10.47 -20.55 -40.01
CA ALA A 150 -11.61 -20.55 -40.92
C ALA A 150 -11.25 -19.93 -42.28
N PHE A 151 -10.52 -18.81 -42.27
CA PHE A 151 -10.08 -18.15 -43.49
C PHE A 151 -9.08 -19.00 -44.29
N ARG A 152 -8.17 -19.72 -43.61
CA ARG A 152 -7.26 -20.69 -44.24
C ARG A 152 -8.04 -21.87 -44.85
N LEU A 153 -9.02 -22.41 -44.13
CA LEU A 153 -9.88 -23.49 -44.63
C LEU A 153 -10.72 -23.05 -45.83
N ILE A 154 -11.30 -21.85 -45.79
CA ILE A 154 -12.06 -21.27 -46.92
C ILE A 154 -11.14 -21.04 -48.12
N ARG A 155 -9.93 -20.48 -47.91
CA ARG A 155 -8.95 -20.31 -48.99
C ARG A 155 -8.51 -21.64 -49.59
N CYS A 156 -8.20 -22.65 -48.78
CA CYS A 156 -7.87 -24.00 -49.24
C CYS A 156 -9.01 -24.65 -50.04
N ARG A 157 -10.27 -24.44 -49.65
CA ARG A 157 -11.44 -24.91 -50.41
C ARG A 157 -11.58 -24.17 -51.75
N LYS A 158 -11.29 -22.87 -51.80
CA LYS A 158 -11.32 -22.07 -53.04
C LYS A 158 -10.20 -22.47 -54.01
N THR A 159 -8.99 -22.75 -53.54
CA THR A 159 -7.88 -23.24 -54.40
C THR A 159 -8.15 -24.64 -54.92
N ARG A 160 -8.67 -25.58 -54.11
CA ARG A 160 -9.03 -26.92 -54.59
C ARG A 160 -10.12 -26.89 -55.66
N ARG A 161 -11.15 -26.04 -55.53
CA ARG A 161 -12.21 -25.87 -56.55
C ARG A 161 -11.70 -25.27 -57.88
N ARG A 162 -10.61 -24.49 -57.85
CA ARG A 162 -10.00 -23.93 -59.08
C ARG A 162 -9.10 -24.93 -59.83
N HIS A 163 -8.71 -26.03 -59.20
CA HIS A 163 -7.89 -27.08 -59.83
C HIS A 163 -8.72 -28.25 -60.37
N SER A 164 -10.02 -28.27 -60.10
CA SER A 164 -10.96 -29.32 -60.53
C SER A 164 -11.86 -28.87 -61.69
N HIS A 165 -11.46 -27.85 -62.45
CA HIS A 165 -12.22 -27.29 -63.57
C HIS A 165 -11.29 -26.90 -64.72
#